data_AF-A0AAN8HT48-F1
#
_entry.id   AF-A0AAN8HT48-F1
#
_cell.length_a   1.000
_cell.length_b   1.000
_cell.length_c   1.000
_cell.angle_alpha   90.00
_cell.angle_beta   90.00
_cell.angle_gamma   90.00
#
_symmetry.space_group_name_H-M   'P 1'
#
loop_
_entity.id
_entity.type
_entity.pdbx_description
1 polymer ?
#
loop_
_entity_poly.entity_id
_entity_poly.type
_entity_poly.pdbx_seq_one_letter_code
_entity_poly.pdbx_strand_id
1 'polypeptide(L)'
;MTIGVEAMEVEETTNVFTQFVGDNIDLSIVSIQGNTPFHSMGLIKVTSPAPSLPDPQTTAAVHRVKLKALDKAKILRGAEVKILPFTNRTRTGINTITCLPITELVSSVTQDQLLLTPGDTLWAAGWVIKAQDPEFPHSNWNGRMKSIHADDVKQRTQIHFLPIIEGDPNDLNTIFTTLKECTRLSADRVTIVTFDLPIWLKVVDIIKQTNLPIIPRLGGFHLLRSYLGSIGNIMEDSGLLELIQLIYPGSTTANRILDGGCLIKQSVLTSSSMQPSISTS
;
A
#
# COMPACT_ATOMS: atom_id res chain seq x y z
N MET A 1 -42.71 37.70 -8.53
CA MET A 1 -41.79 37.93 -7.41
C MET A 1 -41.02 36.63 -7.24
N THR A 2 -39.89 36.55 -7.94
CA THR A 2 -39.07 35.34 -8.05
C THR A 2 -38.16 35.31 -6.85
N ILE A 3 -38.32 34.31 -5.98
CA ILE A 3 -37.44 34.09 -4.84
C ILE A 3 -36.21 33.39 -5.39
N GLY A 4 -35.11 34.14 -5.49
CA GLY A 4 -33.81 33.64 -5.92
C GLY A 4 -33.28 32.63 -4.91
N VAL A 5 -33.02 31.42 -5.38
CA VAL A 5 -32.17 30.47 -4.68
C VAL A 5 -30.75 30.91 -5.00
N GLU A 6 -30.10 31.58 -4.05
CA GLU A 6 -28.65 31.78 -4.10
C GLU A 6 -28.00 30.39 -4.08
N ALA A 7 -27.51 29.97 -5.24
CA ALA A 7 -26.52 28.92 -5.31
C ALA A 7 -25.27 29.47 -4.62
N MET A 8 -25.07 29.05 -3.38
CA MET A 8 -23.83 29.27 -2.66
C MET A 8 -22.75 28.53 -3.46
N GLU A 9 -21.91 29.28 -4.18
CA GLU A 9 -20.69 28.76 -4.76
C GLU A 9 -19.85 28.17 -3.63
N VAL A 10 -19.86 26.84 -3.53
CA VAL A 10 -18.89 26.13 -2.72
C VAL A 10 -17.57 26.31 -3.46
N GLU A 11 -16.73 27.21 -2.95
CA GLU A 11 -15.33 27.32 -3.36
C GLU A 11 -14.76 25.90 -3.50
N GLU A 12 -14.24 25.57 -4.69
CA GLU A 12 -13.52 24.31 -4.94
C GLU A 12 -12.33 24.23 -4.00
N THR A 13 -12.55 23.65 -2.81
CA THR A 13 -11.47 23.21 -1.94
C THR A 13 -10.67 22.23 -2.75
N THR A 14 -9.43 22.57 -3.10
CA THR A 14 -8.54 21.71 -3.88
C THR A 14 -8.52 20.32 -3.25
N ASN A 15 -9.15 19.34 -3.91
CA ASN A 15 -9.37 17.95 -3.45
C ASN A 15 -8.06 17.14 -3.47
N VAL A 16 -7.02 17.65 -2.82
CA VAL A 16 -5.69 17.03 -2.75
C VAL A 16 -5.68 16.01 -1.62
N PHE A 17 -5.73 14.74 -1.99
CA PHE A 17 -5.55 13.62 -1.08
C PHE A 17 -4.06 13.38 -0.81
N THR A 18 -3.69 13.24 0.46
CA THR A 18 -2.33 12.91 0.89
C THR A 18 -2.36 11.70 1.80
N GLN A 19 -1.50 10.73 1.52
CA GLN A 19 -1.26 9.57 2.36
C GLN A 19 0.23 9.34 2.52
N PHE A 20 0.59 8.60 3.56
CA PHE A 20 1.95 8.17 3.82
C PHE A 20 2.03 6.64 3.72
N VAL A 21 3.21 6.15 3.36
CA VAL A 21 3.50 4.71 3.38
C VAL A 21 4.80 4.52 4.12
N GLY A 22 4.74 3.79 5.22
CA GLY A 22 5.91 3.42 6.03
C GLY A 22 6.23 1.95 5.82
N ASP A 23 7.50 1.65 5.60
CA ASP A 23 7.97 0.28 5.37
C ASP A 23 9.40 0.07 5.89
N ASN A 24 9.83 -1.18 6.03
CA ASN A 24 11.23 -1.48 6.34
C ASN A 24 12.14 -1.18 5.15
N ILE A 25 13.24 -0.51 5.41
CA ILE A 25 14.38 -0.44 4.51
C ILE A 25 15.37 -1.49 5.00
N ASP A 26 15.43 -2.58 4.26
CA ASP A 26 16.44 -3.63 4.41
C ASP A 26 17.50 -3.46 3.35
N LEU A 27 18.63 -2.88 3.73
CA LEU A 27 19.81 -2.84 2.87
C LEU A 27 20.82 -3.84 3.42
N SER A 28 21.18 -4.83 2.60
CA SER A 28 22.35 -5.68 2.81
C SER A 28 23.65 -4.90 2.55
N ILE A 29 23.75 -3.68 3.05
CA ILE A 29 25.00 -2.95 3.14
C ILE A 29 25.72 -3.48 4.37
N VAL A 30 26.98 -3.87 4.21
CA VAL A 30 27.86 -4.12 5.34
C VAL A 30 27.95 -2.79 6.09
N SER A 31 27.37 -2.70 7.28
CA SER A 31 27.50 -1.51 8.10
C SER A 31 29.00 -1.19 8.25
N ILE A 32 29.39 0.09 8.26
CA ILE A 32 30.78 0.52 8.47
C ILE A 32 31.35 -0.05 9.79
N GLN A 33 30.47 -0.48 10.71
CA GLN A 33 30.79 -1.06 12.02
C GLN A 33 30.82 -2.60 12.03
N GLY A 34 30.52 -3.27 10.92
CA GLY A 34 30.55 -4.73 10.81
C GLY A 34 29.24 -5.43 11.19
N ASN A 35 28.85 -6.39 10.34
CA ASN A 35 27.91 -7.50 10.53
C ASN A 35 26.44 -7.28 10.92
N THR A 36 25.90 -6.06 10.85
CA THR A 36 24.44 -5.87 10.92
C THR A 36 23.88 -5.35 9.61
N PRO A 37 22.86 -6.02 9.01
CA PRO A 37 22.12 -5.44 7.89
C PRO A 37 21.50 -4.11 8.34
N PHE A 38 21.50 -3.11 7.48
CA PHE A 38 20.83 -1.85 7.76
C PHE A 38 19.33 -2.11 7.73
N HIS A 39 18.70 -1.98 8.90
CA HIS A 39 17.27 -2.15 9.13
C HIS A 39 16.74 -0.84 9.71
N SER A 40 15.99 -0.08 8.92
CA SER A 40 15.49 1.25 9.33
C SER A 40 14.13 1.54 8.72
N MET A 41 13.39 2.50 9.29
CA MET A 41 12.05 2.83 8.80
C MET A 41 12.16 3.80 7.63
N GLY A 42 11.69 3.36 6.47
CA GLY A 42 11.47 4.17 5.28
C GLY A 42 10.09 4.79 5.30
N LEU A 43 9.98 6.00 4.75
CA LEU A 43 8.71 6.71 4.67
C LEU A 43 8.61 7.45 3.34
N ILE A 44 7.46 7.33 2.69
CA ILE A 44 7.10 8.13 1.52
C ILE A 44 5.80 8.87 1.76
N LYS A 45 5.67 10.04 1.13
CA LYS A 45 4.42 10.82 1.06
C LYS A 45 3.90 10.77 -0.37
N VAL A 46 2.64 10.39 -0.52
CA VAL A 46 1.95 10.27 -1.80
C VAL A 46 0.82 11.29 -1.83
N THR A 47 0.80 12.14 -2.86
CA THR A 47 -0.18 13.22 -3.01
C THR A 47 -0.87 13.11 -4.38
N SER A 48 -2.21 13.11 -4.39
CA SER A 48 -3.05 12.97 -5.58
C SER A 48 -4.33 13.82 -5.49
N PRO A 49 -4.70 14.59 -6.54
CA PRO A 49 -3.85 14.94 -7.66
C PRO A 49 -2.65 15.76 -7.16
N ALA A 50 -1.53 15.64 -7.86
CA ALA A 50 -0.33 16.41 -7.60
C ALA A 50 -0.66 17.89 -7.82
N PRO A 51 -0.17 18.79 -6.95
CA PRO A 51 -0.30 20.21 -7.20
C PRO A 51 0.35 20.55 -8.56
N SER A 52 -0.24 21.51 -9.27
CA SER A 52 0.30 22.01 -10.54
C SER A 52 1.78 22.32 -10.37
N LEU A 53 2.61 21.66 -11.18
CA LEU A 53 4.04 21.98 -11.18
C LEU A 53 4.20 23.43 -11.65
N PRO A 54 5.15 24.20 -11.09
CA PRO A 54 5.60 25.43 -11.71
C PRO A 54 5.97 25.16 -13.18
N ASP A 55 5.63 26.09 -14.07
CA ASP A 55 5.87 26.02 -15.52
C ASP A 55 7.26 25.40 -15.83
N PRO A 56 7.37 24.41 -16.74
CA PRO A 56 8.65 23.82 -17.11
C PRO A 56 9.72 24.83 -17.57
N GLN A 57 9.36 26.04 -18.02
CA GLN A 57 10.34 27.10 -18.30
C GLN A 57 10.95 27.72 -17.02
N THR A 58 10.27 27.60 -15.88
CA THR A 58 10.77 27.95 -14.53
C THR A 58 11.07 26.74 -13.65
N THR A 59 10.93 25.50 -14.14
CA THR A 59 11.55 24.34 -13.46
C THR A 59 13.05 24.54 -13.46
N ALA A 60 13.55 25.12 -12.38
CA ALA A 60 14.95 25.02 -12.00
C ALA A 60 15.31 23.55 -12.17
N ALA A 61 16.17 23.28 -13.16
CA ALA A 61 16.70 21.96 -13.45
C ALA A 61 16.94 21.28 -12.10
N VAL A 62 16.31 20.11 -11.87
CA VAL A 62 16.44 19.36 -10.60
C VAL A 62 17.90 19.45 -10.23
N HIS A 63 18.21 20.28 -9.23
CA HIS A 63 19.58 20.60 -8.88
C HIS A 63 20.10 19.34 -8.22
N ARG A 64 20.55 18.40 -9.05
CA ARG A 64 21.35 17.28 -8.62
C ARG A 64 22.61 17.91 -8.11
N VAL A 65 22.63 18.14 -6.80
CA VAL A 65 23.80 18.65 -6.12
C VAL A 65 24.90 17.66 -6.47
N LYS A 66 25.85 18.08 -7.30
CA LYS A 66 27.12 17.38 -7.47
C LYS A 66 27.86 17.57 -6.15
N LEU A 67 27.50 16.76 -5.16
CA LEU A 67 28.10 16.79 -3.84
C LEU A 67 29.54 16.31 -4.00
N LYS A 68 30.49 17.24 -4.15
CA LYS A 68 31.88 17.00 -3.79
C LYS A 68 31.89 16.75 -2.29
N ALA A 69 31.93 15.48 -1.87
CA ALA A 69 32.15 15.01 -0.50
C ALA A 69 31.94 16.10 0.57
N LEU A 70 30.72 16.64 0.66
CA LEU A 70 30.46 17.73 1.59
C LEU A 70 30.31 17.09 2.96
N ASP A 71 31.08 17.61 3.90
CA ASP A 71 31.17 17.27 5.31
C ASP A 71 29.90 16.58 5.82
N LYS A 72 29.97 15.23 5.96
CA LYS A 72 28.87 14.34 6.36
C LYS A 72 28.07 14.90 7.54
N ALA A 73 28.76 15.59 8.46
CA ALA A 73 28.20 16.25 9.62
C ALA A 73 27.18 17.37 9.31
N LYS A 74 27.33 18.12 8.20
CA LYS A 74 26.37 19.17 7.81
C LYS A 74 25.08 18.60 7.22
N ILE A 75 25.17 17.49 6.50
CA ILE A 75 24.00 16.81 5.89
C ILE A 75 23.19 16.10 6.97
N LEU A 76 23.86 15.40 7.89
CA LEU A 76 23.22 14.68 8.99
C LEU A 76 22.39 15.62 9.89
N ARG A 77 22.93 16.80 10.24
CA ARG A 77 22.24 17.77 11.11
C ARG A 77 20.88 18.27 10.58
N GLY A 78 20.66 18.23 9.27
CA GLY A 78 19.41 18.70 8.64
C GLY A 78 18.40 17.61 8.32
N ALA A 79 18.81 16.34 8.34
CA ALA A 79 18.01 15.20 7.91
C ALA A 79 17.71 14.19 9.03
N GLU A 80 18.37 14.31 10.18
CA GLU A 80 18.19 13.39 11.30
C GLU A 80 16.83 13.55 11.97
N VAL A 81 16.06 12.46 12.02
CA VAL A 81 14.80 12.39 12.76
C VAL A 81 15.09 11.83 14.15
N LYS A 82 14.85 12.65 15.18
CA LYS A 82 15.07 12.23 16.58
C LYS A 82 14.01 11.21 17.00
N ILE A 83 14.45 10.05 17.48
CA ILE A 83 13.57 9.02 18.05
C ILE A 83 12.87 9.56 19.30
N LEU A 84 11.54 9.47 19.30
CA LEU A 84 10.66 9.84 20.39
C LEU A 84 10.32 8.61 21.23
N PRO A 85 10.48 8.67 22.56
CA PRO A 85 10.15 7.53 23.42
C PRO A 85 8.65 7.28 23.45
N PHE A 86 8.27 6.00 23.45
CA PHE A 86 6.91 5.53 23.62
C PHE A 86 6.87 4.43 24.69
N THR A 87 6.02 4.62 25.69
CA THR A 87 5.78 3.62 26.73
C THR A 87 4.47 2.92 26.45
N ASN A 88 4.54 1.63 26.15
CA ASN A 88 3.34 0.80 25.97
C ASN A 88 2.69 0.54 27.33
N ARG A 89 1.51 1.13 27.56
CA ARG A 89 0.80 1.01 28.84
C ARG A 89 -0.09 -0.22 28.88
N THR A 90 -0.72 -0.59 27.76
CA THR A 90 -1.61 -1.76 27.63
C THR A 90 -1.81 -2.15 26.15
N ARG A 91 -1.70 -3.44 25.81
CA ARG A 91 -2.05 -3.96 24.46
C ARG A 91 -3.56 -4.13 24.30
N THR A 92 -4.30 -3.04 24.18
CA THR A 92 -5.77 -3.05 24.10
C THR A 92 -6.32 -2.79 22.69
N GLY A 93 -5.48 -2.33 21.77
CA GLY A 93 -5.93 -1.85 20.47
C GLY A 93 -6.34 -2.96 19.52
N ILE A 94 -5.64 -4.09 19.53
CA ILE A 94 -6.01 -5.27 18.72
C ILE A 94 -7.26 -5.96 19.26
N ASN A 95 -7.41 -6.07 20.59
CA ASN A 95 -8.55 -6.73 21.24
C ASN A 95 -9.90 -6.01 20.98
N THR A 96 -9.84 -4.78 20.49
CA THR A 96 -11.00 -3.96 20.14
C THR A 96 -11.24 -3.91 18.63
N ILE A 97 -10.48 -4.67 17.82
CA ILE A 97 -10.77 -4.87 16.40
C ILE A 97 -11.88 -5.91 16.30
N THR A 98 -13.07 -5.47 15.93
CA THR A 98 -14.16 -6.38 15.57
C THR A 98 -14.03 -6.73 14.10
N CYS A 99 -13.74 -7.99 13.80
CA CYS A 99 -13.88 -8.49 12.42
C CYS A 99 -15.37 -8.61 12.12
N LEU A 100 -15.86 -7.80 11.18
CA LEU A 100 -17.22 -7.97 10.69
C LEU A 100 -17.26 -9.20 9.77
N PRO A 101 -18.27 -10.08 9.90
CA PRO A 101 -18.53 -11.11 8.93
C PRO A 101 -18.61 -10.51 7.52
N ILE A 102 -18.03 -11.18 6.53
CA ILE A 102 -18.10 -10.75 5.13
C ILE A 102 -19.57 -10.55 4.71
N THR A 103 -20.49 -11.37 5.21
CA THR A 103 -21.94 -11.25 4.96
C THR A 103 -22.53 -9.91 5.41
N GLU A 104 -22.04 -9.32 6.50
CA GLU A 104 -22.45 -7.98 6.97
C GLU A 104 -21.81 -6.86 6.16
N LEU A 105 -20.61 -7.10 5.61
CA LEU A 105 -20.02 -6.21 4.62
C LEU A 105 -20.85 -6.21 3.34
N VAL A 106 -21.30 -7.37 2.86
CA VAL A 106 -22.10 -7.50 1.63
C VAL A 106 -23.44 -6.78 1.72
N SER A 107 -24.03 -6.63 2.92
CA SER A 107 -25.23 -5.80 3.10
C SER A 107 -24.95 -4.30 3.19
N SER A 108 -23.71 -3.90 3.52
CA SER A 108 -23.27 -2.51 3.71
C SER A 108 -22.59 -1.92 2.47
N VAL A 109 -21.97 -2.79 1.67
CA VAL A 109 -21.53 -2.49 0.31
C VAL A 109 -22.82 -2.43 -0.49
N THR A 110 -23.21 -1.23 -0.96
CA THR A 110 -24.15 -1.13 -2.09
C THR A 110 -23.71 -2.19 -3.07
N GLN A 111 -24.57 -3.13 -3.45
CA GLN A 111 -24.25 -4.05 -4.53
C GLN A 111 -23.75 -3.16 -5.66
N ASP A 112 -22.42 -3.07 -5.83
CA ASP A 112 -21.83 -2.78 -7.10
C ASP A 112 -22.34 -3.97 -7.88
N GLN A 113 -23.49 -3.75 -8.53
CA GLN A 113 -23.95 -4.71 -9.50
C GLN A 113 -22.73 -4.93 -10.35
N LEU A 114 -22.33 -6.19 -10.47
CA LEU A 114 -21.41 -6.67 -11.49
C LEU A 114 -22.05 -6.46 -12.87
N LEU A 115 -22.58 -5.27 -13.11
CA LEU A 115 -22.84 -4.71 -14.40
C LEU A 115 -21.44 -4.44 -14.94
N LEU A 116 -20.90 -5.45 -15.60
CA LEU A 116 -20.12 -5.21 -16.80
C LEU A 116 -20.74 -3.98 -17.45
N THR A 117 -19.99 -2.89 -17.48
CA THR A 117 -20.51 -1.68 -18.10
C THR A 117 -20.86 -2.03 -19.55
N PRO A 118 -21.79 -1.32 -20.21
CA PRO A 118 -22.00 -1.50 -21.65
C PRO A 118 -20.67 -1.42 -22.42
N GLY A 119 -19.74 -0.62 -21.90
CA GLY A 119 -18.33 -0.70 -22.21
C GLY A 119 -17.80 -2.13 -22.12
N ASP A 120 -17.62 -2.68 -20.94
CA ASP A 120 -17.01 -4.00 -20.70
C ASP A 120 -17.63 -5.10 -21.58
N THR A 121 -18.95 -5.09 -21.75
CA THR A 121 -19.67 -6.01 -22.66
C THR A 121 -19.25 -5.82 -24.12
N LEU A 122 -19.20 -4.58 -24.62
CA LEU A 122 -18.74 -4.27 -25.98
C LEU A 122 -17.28 -4.69 -26.22
N TRP A 123 -16.42 -4.61 -25.20
CA TRP A 123 -15.05 -5.11 -25.32
C TRP A 123 -15.00 -6.62 -25.37
N ALA A 124 -15.70 -7.31 -24.47
CA ALA A 124 -15.77 -8.76 -24.50
C ALA A 124 -16.32 -9.27 -25.85
N ALA A 125 -17.36 -8.63 -26.39
CA ALA A 125 -17.91 -8.95 -27.72
C ALA A 125 -16.89 -8.74 -28.85
N GLY A 126 -16.00 -7.75 -28.74
CA GLY A 126 -14.93 -7.52 -29.70
C GLY A 126 -13.97 -8.70 -29.86
N TRP A 127 -13.77 -9.50 -28.80
CA TRP A 127 -13.01 -10.75 -28.90
C TRP A 127 -13.72 -11.83 -29.71
N VAL A 128 -15.05 -11.93 -29.60
CA VAL A 128 -15.85 -12.86 -30.40
C VAL A 128 -15.80 -12.49 -31.88
N ILE A 129 -15.89 -11.19 -32.19
CA ILE A 129 -15.78 -10.69 -33.57
C ILE A 129 -14.38 -10.96 -34.12
N LYS A 130 -13.32 -10.69 -33.34
CA LYS A 130 -11.94 -10.96 -33.74
C LYS A 130 -11.63 -12.44 -34.00
N ALA A 131 -12.32 -13.34 -33.30
CA ALA A 131 -12.19 -14.78 -33.55
C ALA A 131 -12.80 -15.19 -34.90
N GLN A 132 -13.78 -14.44 -35.40
CA GLN A 132 -14.44 -14.66 -36.69
C GLN A 132 -13.77 -13.88 -37.83
N ASP A 133 -13.21 -12.71 -37.52
CA ASP A 133 -12.48 -11.83 -38.44
C ASP A 133 -11.12 -11.45 -37.84
N PRO A 134 -10.03 -12.13 -38.22
CA PRO A 134 -8.69 -11.86 -37.71
C PRO A 134 -8.18 -10.43 -37.97
N GLU A 135 -8.69 -9.76 -39.00
CA GLU A 135 -8.32 -8.39 -39.36
C GLU A 135 -9.05 -7.34 -38.50
N PHE A 136 -10.04 -7.76 -37.71
CA PHE A 136 -10.79 -6.84 -36.85
C PHE A 136 -9.86 -6.18 -35.80
N PRO A 137 -9.78 -4.84 -35.80
CA PRO A 137 -8.92 -4.10 -34.88
C PRO A 137 -9.53 -4.11 -33.47
N HIS A 138 -9.06 -5.03 -32.65
CA HIS A 138 -9.44 -5.11 -31.25
C HIS A 138 -8.22 -5.04 -30.33
N SER A 139 -8.22 -4.06 -29.44
CA SER A 139 -7.19 -3.87 -28.43
C SER A 139 -7.46 -4.69 -27.17
N ASN A 140 -6.40 -5.09 -26.48
CA ASN A 140 -6.51 -5.58 -25.12
C ASN A 140 -7.14 -4.52 -24.19
N TRP A 141 -7.51 -4.95 -22.98
CA TRP A 141 -8.17 -4.09 -22.00
C TRP A 141 -7.43 -2.77 -21.76
N ASN A 142 -6.11 -2.84 -21.61
CA ASN A 142 -5.26 -1.67 -21.40
C ASN A 142 -5.33 -0.68 -22.56
N GLY A 143 -5.32 -1.15 -23.81
CA GLY A 143 -5.47 -0.31 -24.99
C GLY A 143 -6.84 0.35 -25.06
N ARG A 144 -7.89 -0.38 -24.69
CA ARG A 144 -9.24 0.17 -24.65
C ARG A 144 -9.41 1.21 -23.56
N MET A 145 -8.92 0.94 -22.36
CA MET A 145 -8.95 1.89 -21.24
C MET A 145 -8.21 3.18 -21.60
N LYS A 146 -7.07 3.08 -22.28
CA LYS A 146 -6.38 4.27 -22.83
C LYS A 146 -7.21 5.04 -23.84
N SER A 147 -7.98 4.35 -24.68
CA SER A 147 -8.81 4.98 -25.71
C SER A 147 -10.03 5.69 -25.12
N ILE A 148 -10.71 5.08 -24.15
CA ILE A 148 -11.93 5.69 -23.56
C ILE A 148 -11.58 6.87 -22.64
N HIS A 149 -10.39 6.84 -22.04
CA HIS A 149 -9.86 7.91 -21.18
C HIS A 149 -8.83 8.79 -21.91
N ALA A 150 -8.88 8.84 -23.25
CA ALA A 150 -7.91 9.61 -24.04
C ALA A 150 -8.01 11.12 -23.77
N ASP A 151 -9.24 11.60 -23.58
CA ASP A 151 -9.57 13.02 -23.36
C ASP A 151 -9.65 13.40 -21.88
N ASP A 152 -9.53 12.41 -20.98
CA ASP A 152 -9.58 12.66 -19.54
C ASP A 152 -8.36 13.46 -19.09
N VAL A 153 -8.58 14.40 -18.17
CA VAL A 153 -7.50 15.14 -17.52
C VAL A 153 -6.64 14.15 -16.75
N LYS A 154 -5.41 13.93 -17.23
CA LYS A 154 -4.43 13.06 -16.56
C LYS A 154 -4.07 13.63 -15.21
N GLN A 155 -4.67 13.10 -14.15
CA GLN A 155 -4.26 13.40 -12.79
C GLN A 155 -2.89 12.77 -12.53
N ARG A 156 -1.94 13.60 -12.13
CA ARG A 156 -0.59 13.14 -11.78
C ARG A 156 -0.55 12.82 -10.30
N THR A 157 0.14 11.75 -9.91
CA THR A 157 0.47 11.49 -8.51
C THR A 157 1.91 11.94 -8.25
N GLN A 158 2.15 12.60 -7.12
CA GLN A 158 3.50 12.97 -6.68
C GLN A 158 3.92 12.08 -5.50
N ILE A 159 5.13 11.52 -5.59
CA ILE A 159 5.74 10.71 -4.55
C ILE A 159 6.96 11.47 -4.04
N HIS A 160 6.99 11.74 -2.74
CA HIS A 160 8.12 12.37 -2.04
C HIS A 160 8.75 11.35 -1.11
N PHE A 161 10.05 11.13 -1.27
CA PHE A 161 10.85 10.37 -0.31
C PHE A 161 11.11 11.24 0.91
N LEU A 162 10.73 10.76 2.09
CA LEU A 162 10.96 11.45 3.36
C LEU A 162 12.26 10.94 4.01
N PRO A 163 12.82 11.67 4.98
CA PRO A 163 14.02 11.22 5.69
C PRO A 163 13.83 9.83 6.30
N ILE A 164 14.88 9.03 6.22
CA ILE A 164 14.91 7.70 6.85
C ILE A 164 15.01 7.89 8.36
N ILE A 165 14.21 7.15 9.11
CA ILE A 165 14.28 7.14 10.57
C ILE A 165 15.23 6.00 10.95
N GLU A 166 16.41 6.36 11.48
CA GLU A 166 17.48 5.43 11.90
C GLU A 166 17.12 4.72 13.21
N GLY A 167 16.10 3.87 13.16
CA GLY A 167 15.67 3.01 14.25
C GLY A 167 15.05 1.74 13.69
N ASP A 168 15.03 0.67 14.50
CA ASP A 168 14.40 -0.59 14.11
C ASP A 168 12.91 -0.35 13.76
N PRO A 169 12.44 -0.65 12.53
CA PRO A 169 11.04 -0.57 12.11
C PRO A 169 10.06 -1.30 13.02
N ASN A 170 10.54 -2.33 13.74
CA ASN A 170 9.74 -3.09 14.69
C ASN A 170 9.73 -2.49 16.09
N ASP A 171 10.59 -1.54 16.41
CA ASP A 171 10.61 -0.86 17.71
C ASP A 171 9.46 0.15 17.84
N LEU A 172 8.85 0.19 19.02
CA LEU A 172 7.68 1.05 19.25
C LEU A 172 8.05 2.54 19.26
N ASN A 173 9.27 2.91 19.66
CA ASN A 173 9.71 4.31 19.62
C ASN A 173 9.87 4.76 18.17
N THR A 174 10.45 3.93 17.31
CA THR A 174 10.57 4.19 15.87
C THR A 174 9.19 4.36 15.22
N ILE A 175 8.27 3.44 15.48
CA ILE A 175 6.91 3.50 14.93
C ILE A 175 6.18 4.75 15.43
N PHE A 176 6.25 5.06 16.72
CA PHE A 176 5.64 6.27 17.28
C PHE A 176 6.23 7.55 16.68
N THR A 177 7.56 7.61 16.51
CA THR A 177 8.26 8.72 15.84
C THR A 177 7.75 8.90 14.41
N THR A 178 7.60 7.80 13.68
CA THR A 178 7.07 7.79 12.30
C THR A 178 5.67 8.41 12.24
N LEU A 179 4.78 8.02 13.15
CA LEU A 179 3.42 8.55 13.22
C LEU A 179 3.42 10.06 13.54
N LYS A 180 4.27 10.51 14.47
CA LYS A 180 4.41 11.93 14.80
C LYS A 180 4.93 12.75 13.63
N GLU A 181 5.91 12.23 12.88
CA GLU A 181 6.37 12.89 11.65
C GLU A 181 5.28 12.97 10.59
N CYS A 182 4.48 11.92 10.41
CA CYS A 182 3.35 11.95 9.47
C CYS A 182 2.32 13.02 9.87
N THR A 183 1.97 13.11 11.16
CA THR A 183 1.05 14.16 11.65
C THR A 183 1.65 15.56 11.46
N ARG A 184 2.93 15.75 11.80
CA ARG A 184 3.63 17.04 11.61
C ARG A 184 3.62 17.48 10.14
N LEU A 185 3.80 16.55 9.22
CA LEU A 185 3.80 16.80 7.77
C LEU A 185 2.41 16.95 7.15
N SER A 186 1.35 16.65 7.91
CA SER A 186 -0.05 16.73 7.47
C SER A 186 -0.73 18.05 7.81
N ALA A 187 -0.08 18.93 8.58
CA ALA A 187 -0.55 20.29 8.93
C ALA A 187 -2.05 20.30 9.33
N ASP A 188 -2.39 19.51 10.35
CA ASP A 188 -3.73 19.37 10.95
C ASP A 188 -4.81 18.72 10.06
N ARG A 189 -4.44 18.17 8.91
CA ARG A 189 -5.33 17.32 8.10
C ARG A 189 -5.38 15.89 8.62
N VAL A 190 -6.46 15.18 8.30
CA VAL A 190 -6.57 13.73 8.54
C VAL A 190 -5.38 13.01 7.92
N THR A 191 -4.61 12.32 8.75
CA THR A 191 -3.39 11.64 8.32
C THR A 191 -3.69 10.17 8.05
N ILE A 192 -3.47 9.70 6.83
CA ILE A 192 -3.60 8.27 6.49
C ILE A 192 -2.20 7.70 6.30
N VAL A 193 -1.89 6.63 7.04
CA VAL A 193 -0.58 5.96 6.93
C VAL A 193 -0.77 4.48 6.67
N THR A 194 -0.16 3.99 5.60
CA THR A 194 -0.19 2.59 5.20
C THR A 194 1.04 1.86 5.72
N PHE A 195 0.83 0.69 6.33
CA PHE A 195 1.90 -0.19 6.83
C PHE A 195 1.58 -1.65 6.53
N ASP A 196 2.61 -2.48 6.43
CA ASP A 196 2.45 -3.94 6.43
C ASP A 196 1.90 -4.48 7.75
N LEU A 197 1.27 -5.66 7.70
CA LEU A 197 0.54 -6.26 8.82
C LEU A 197 1.30 -6.23 10.17
N PRO A 198 2.58 -6.64 10.26
CA PRO A 198 3.27 -6.68 11.56
C PRO A 198 3.43 -5.30 12.21
N ILE A 199 3.69 -4.26 11.40
CA ILE A 199 3.83 -2.88 11.86
C ILE A 199 2.45 -2.29 12.13
N TRP A 200 1.48 -2.54 11.25
CA TRP A 200 0.11 -2.07 11.36
C TRP A 200 -0.53 -2.46 12.70
N LEU A 201 -0.32 -3.69 13.16
CA LEU A 201 -0.82 -4.17 14.46
C LEU A 201 -0.32 -3.30 15.64
N LYS A 202 0.96 -2.93 15.63
CA LYS A 202 1.56 -2.05 16.64
C LYS A 202 1.07 -0.62 16.51
N VAL A 203 0.89 -0.15 15.28
CA VAL A 203 0.37 1.20 14.98
C VAL A 203 -1.05 1.38 15.54
N VAL A 204 -1.94 0.40 15.39
CA VAL A 204 -3.30 0.47 15.94
C VAL A 204 -3.28 0.62 17.46
N ASP A 205 -2.42 -0.15 18.14
CA ASP A 205 -2.24 -0.03 19.60
C ASP A 205 -1.73 1.37 19.99
N ILE A 206 -0.70 1.88 19.31
CA ILE A 206 -0.14 3.21 19.59
C ILE A 206 -1.19 4.31 19.38
N ILE A 207 -1.91 4.29 18.25
CA ILE A 207 -2.93 5.29 17.93
C ILE A 207 -4.02 5.32 18.99
N LYS A 208 -4.51 4.16 19.42
CA LYS A 208 -5.53 4.06 20.48
C LYS A 208 -5.02 4.55 21.84
N GLN A 209 -3.78 4.25 22.21
CA GLN A 209 -3.18 4.71 23.47
C GLN A 209 -2.89 6.21 23.50
N THR A 210 -2.60 6.81 22.35
CA THR A 210 -2.13 8.21 22.25
C THR A 210 -3.16 9.16 21.67
N ASN A 211 -4.31 8.64 21.22
CA ASN A 211 -5.38 9.38 20.56
C ASN A 211 -4.88 10.25 19.39
N LEU A 212 -3.98 9.69 18.57
CA LEU A 212 -3.45 10.40 17.40
C LEU A 212 -4.53 10.48 16.30
N PRO A 213 -4.66 11.61 15.58
CA PRO A 213 -5.62 11.79 14.49
C PRO A 213 -5.13 11.11 13.20
N ILE A 214 -4.84 9.82 13.29
CA ILE A 214 -4.29 9.00 12.21
C ILE A 214 -5.25 7.86 11.90
N ILE A 215 -5.50 7.63 10.62
CA ILE A 215 -6.19 6.45 10.12
C ILE A 215 -5.12 5.45 9.64
N PRO A 216 -4.89 4.33 10.36
CA PRO A 216 -3.93 3.34 9.94
C PRO A 216 -4.53 2.44 8.86
N ARG A 217 -3.88 2.37 7.70
CA ARG A 217 -4.28 1.51 6.58
C ARG A 217 -3.41 0.28 6.52
N LEU A 218 -4.03 -0.89 6.38
CA LEU A 218 -3.30 -2.14 6.17
C LEU A 218 -2.81 -2.23 4.73
N GLY A 219 -1.52 -2.50 4.55
CA GLY A 219 -0.87 -2.74 3.27
C GLY A 219 -1.43 -3.99 2.60
N GLY A 220 -1.79 -3.85 1.31
CA GLY A 220 -2.44 -4.93 0.55
C GLY A 220 -1.47 -5.85 -0.19
N PHE A 221 -0.17 -5.56 -0.23
CA PHE A 221 0.76 -6.28 -1.10
C PHE A 221 0.97 -7.74 -0.65
N HIS A 222 1.24 -7.98 0.64
CA HIS A 222 1.35 -9.35 1.17
C HIS A 222 0.01 -10.09 1.15
N LEU A 223 -1.11 -9.37 1.30
CA LEU A 223 -2.45 -9.94 1.16
C LEU A 223 -2.68 -10.43 -0.27
N LEU A 224 -2.39 -9.60 -1.27
CA LEU A 224 -2.48 -9.95 -2.68
C LEU A 224 -1.56 -11.13 -3.00
N ARG A 225 -0.32 -11.10 -2.52
CA ARG A 225 0.62 -12.22 -2.70
C ARG A 225 0.08 -13.51 -2.08
N SER A 226 -0.49 -13.47 -0.88
CA SER A 226 -1.09 -14.65 -0.23
C SER A 226 -2.31 -15.18 -0.98
N TYR A 227 -3.15 -14.28 -1.51
CA TYR A 227 -4.30 -14.63 -2.33
C TYR A 227 -3.89 -15.31 -3.64
N LEU A 228 -2.91 -14.74 -4.35
CA LEU A 228 -2.34 -15.36 -5.56
C LEU A 228 -1.69 -16.71 -5.23
N GLY A 229 -1.09 -16.85 -4.05
CA GLY A 229 -0.58 -18.12 -3.54
C GLY A 229 -1.67 -19.19 -3.38
N SER A 230 -2.83 -18.80 -2.85
CA SER A 230 -3.98 -19.70 -2.72
C SER A 230 -4.54 -20.13 -4.09
N ILE A 231 -4.59 -19.20 -5.06
CA ILE A 231 -4.96 -19.53 -6.45
C ILE A 231 -3.95 -20.50 -7.04
N GLY A 232 -2.65 -20.23 -6.90
CA GLY A 232 -1.58 -21.12 -7.37
C GLY A 232 -1.71 -22.54 -6.82
N ASN A 233 -1.98 -22.66 -5.52
CA ASN A 233 -2.19 -23.95 -4.87
C ASN A 233 -3.47 -24.68 -5.34
N ILE A 234 -4.58 -23.97 -5.54
CA ILE A 234 -5.85 -24.57 -6.01
C ILE A 234 -5.73 -25.00 -7.48
N MET A 235 -4.97 -24.23 -8.27
CA MET A 235 -4.82 -24.41 -9.70
C MET A 235 -3.47 -25.04 -10.08
N GLU A 236 -2.88 -25.82 -9.18
CA GLU A 236 -1.67 -26.60 -9.47
C GLU A 236 -1.91 -27.48 -10.71
N ASP A 237 -0.90 -27.59 -11.57
CA ASP A 237 -0.93 -28.31 -12.85
C ASP A 237 -1.98 -27.83 -13.90
N SER A 238 -2.64 -26.69 -13.69
CA SER A 238 -3.62 -26.15 -14.64
C SER A 238 -3.02 -25.47 -15.89
N GLY A 239 -1.69 -25.31 -15.94
CA GLY A 239 -1.02 -24.45 -16.92
C GLY A 239 -0.93 -22.97 -16.51
N LEU A 240 -1.46 -22.60 -15.32
CA LEU A 240 -1.46 -21.21 -14.84
C LEU A 240 -0.05 -20.66 -14.63
N LEU A 241 0.87 -21.48 -14.10
CA LEU A 241 2.25 -21.08 -13.88
C LEU A 241 2.93 -20.71 -15.20
N GLU A 242 2.77 -21.56 -16.21
CA GLU A 242 3.31 -21.39 -17.56
C GLU A 242 2.75 -20.12 -18.20
N LEU A 243 1.46 -19.85 -18.03
CA LEU A 243 0.84 -18.61 -18.52
C LEU A 243 1.43 -17.37 -17.85
N ILE A 244 1.67 -17.40 -16.54
CA ILE A 244 2.29 -16.29 -15.80
C ILE A 244 3.75 -16.09 -16.22
N GLN A 245 4.47 -17.18 -16.50
CA GLN A 245 5.86 -17.13 -16.99
C GLN A 245 5.98 -16.45 -18.37
N LEU A 246 4.92 -16.42 -19.19
CA LEU A 246 4.90 -15.65 -20.44
C LEU A 246 4.95 -14.12 -20.21
N ILE A 247 4.37 -13.66 -19.09
CA ILE A 247 4.29 -12.23 -18.74
C ILE A 247 5.51 -11.82 -17.90
N TYR A 248 5.90 -12.67 -16.95
CA TYR A 248 7.05 -12.47 -16.07
C TYR A 248 8.16 -13.47 -16.42
N PRO A 249 9.06 -13.12 -17.35
CA PRO A 249 10.11 -14.03 -17.78
C PRO A 249 11.02 -14.41 -16.61
N GLY A 250 11.19 -15.72 -16.42
CA GLY A 250 12.00 -16.31 -15.35
C GLY A 250 11.16 -17.07 -14.32
N SER A 251 11.55 -18.33 -14.04
CA SER A 251 10.82 -19.22 -13.14
C SER A 251 10.70 -18.66 -11.71
N THR A 252 11.70 -17.92 -11.23
CA THR A 252 11.77 -17.47 -9.84
C THR A 252 10.66 -16.50 -9.45
N THR A 253 10.29 -15.55 -10.32
CA THR A 253 9.27 -14.54 -9.99
C THR A 253 7.87 -15.14 -10.06
N ALA A 254 7.57 -15.87 -11.13
CA ALA A 254 6.28 -16.53 -11.31
C ALA A 254 5.99 -17.55 -10.19
N ASN A 255 6.97 -18.39 -9.86
CA ASN A 255 6.85 -19.33 -8.73
C ASN A 255 6.62 -18.56 -7.41
N ARG A 256 7.40 -17.52 -7.11
CA ARG A 256 7.23 -16.74 -5.86
C ARG A 256 5.89 -16.02 -5.71
N ILE A 257 5.25 -15.68 -6.83
CA ILE A 257 3.90 -15.10 -6.84
C ILE A 257 2.88 -16.17 -6.46
N LEU A 258 2.98 -17.37 -7.05
CA LEU A 258 2.05 -18.49 -6.85
C LEU A 258 2.35 -19.34 -5.60
N ASP A 259 3.52 -19.21 -5.00
CA ASP A 259 3.84 -19.80 -3.68
C ASP A 259 3.27 -18.95 -2.53
N GLY A 260 2.87 -17.71 -2.83
CA GLY A 260 2.40 -16.74 -1.86
C GLY A 260 3.47 -16.23 -0.90
N GLY A 261 3.04 -15.47 0.11
CA GLY A 261 3.90 -14.90 1.15
C GLY A 261 3.20 -14.95 2.49
N CYS A 262 3.28 -16.08 3.18
CA CYS A 262 2.53 -16.25 4.42
C CYS A 262 3.29 -15.65 5.62
N LEU A 263 2.75 -14.60 6.22
CA LEU A 263 3.13 -14.12 7.56
C LEU A 263 2.49 -14.97 8.69
N ILE A 264 1.60 -15.90 8.36
CA ILE A 264 0.83 -16.71 9.32
C ILE A 264 0.98 -18.20 9.00
N LYS A 265 2.17 -18.77 9.24
CA LYS A 265 2.34 -20.24 9.29
C LYS A 265 2.47 -20.78 10.71
N GLN A 266 2.41 -19.95 11.76
CA GLN A 266 2.88 -20.33 13.09
C GLN A 266 1.92 -19.90 14.21
N SER A 267 0.78 -20.59 14.34
CA SER A 267 0.07 -20.69 15.63
C SER A 267 -1.12 -21.69 15.65
N VAL A 268 -1.57 -22.23 14.52
CA VAL A 268 -2.81 -23.06 14.51
C VAL A 268 -2.55 -24.59 14.47
N LEU A 269 -1.30 -25.05 14.28
CA LEU A 269 -1.00 -26.49 14.15
C LEU A 269 -0.36 -27.17 15.37
N THR A 270 -0.24 -26.49 16.51
CA THR A 270 0.32 -27.10 17.75
C THR A 270 -0.71 -27.19 18.88
N SER A 271 -1.94 -27.60 18.56
CA SER A 271 -2.89 -28.07 19.58
C SER A 271 -3.69 -29.28 19.06
N SER A 272 -3.00 -30.33 18.64
CA SER A 272 -3.59 -31.66 18.47
C SER A 272 -2.60 -32.74 18.87
N SER A 273 -2.26 -32.79 20.15
CA SER A 273 -1.67 -33.97 20.78
C SER A 273 -2.46 -34.30 22.05
N MET A 274 -3.68 -34.78 21.88
CA MET A 274 -4.33 -35.65 22.86
C MET A 274 -4.54 -36.99 22.16
N GLN A 275 -3.66 -37.96 22.45
CA GLN A 275 -3.91 -39.36 22.13
C GLN A 275 -5.05 -39.88 23.02
N PRO A 276 -6.02 -40.63 22.48
CA PRO A 276 -6.98 -41.34 23.31
C PRO A 276 -6.32 -42.61 23.88
N SER A 277 -6.20 -42.66 25.21
CA SER A 277 -5.89 -43.89 25.95
C SER A 277 -7.07 -44.86 25.85
N ILE A 278 -6.93 -45.89 25.02
CA ILE A 278 -7.82 -47.05 25.05
C ILE A 278 -7.34 -47.95 26.18
N SER A 279 -8.03 -47.94 27.32
CA SER A 279 -7.90 -48.96 28.35
C SER A 279 -8.86 -50.11 28.00
N THR A 280 -8.30 -51.26 27.65
CA THR A 280 -9.02 -52.53 27.58
C THR A 280 -9.29 -53.06 28.99
N SER A 281 -10.55 -53.32 29.29
CA SER A 281 -11.01 -54.31 30.26
C SER A 281 -12.14 -55.12 29.63
#